data_AF-A0A8T4MRY8-F1
#
_entry.id   AF-A0A8T4MRY8-F1
#
_cell.length_a   1.000
_cell.length_b   1.000
_cell.length_c   1.000
_cell.angle_alpha   90.00
_cell.angle_beta   90.00
_cell.angle_gamma   90.00
#
_symmetry.space_group_name_H-M   'P 1'
#
loop_
_entity.id
_entity.type
_entity.pdbx_description
1 polymer ?
#
loop_
_entity_poly.entity_id
_entity_poly.type
_entity_poly.pdbx_seq_one_letter_code
_entity_poly.pdbx_strand_id
1 'polypeptide(L)'
;MKKPILSKTLGWIILIGLVVLDASLDVFFAKGRGLETNILKPVADLLGVNNPLFLTPIVLVIFYFVVKVGAWLAKKIDKIPVKAEELVLTTLVIVYGIFDLWLILVYFFNFTLFKNHYYLIPILIVIGITYGWWAENKLKKK
;
A
#
# COMPACT_ATOMS: atom_id res chain seq x y z
N MET A 1 23.64 0.54 13.41
CA MET A 1 23.12 0.75 12.03
C MET A 1 21.62 0.52 12.00
N LYS A 2 20.83 1.49 11.53
CA LYS A 2 19.37 1.30 11.34
C LYS A 2 19.13 0.20 10.30
N LYS A 3 18.18 -0.70 10.56
CA LYS A 3 17.81 -1.76 9.60
C LYS A 3 17.14 -1.08 8.40
N PRO A 4 17.51 -1.41 7.15
CA PRO A 4 16.97 -0.75 5.95
C PRO A 4 15.53 -1.14 5.64
N ILE A 5 14.96 -2.10 6.39
CA ILE A 5 13.62 -2.66 6.22
C ILE A 5 12.95 -2.81 7.59
N LEU A 6 11.62 -2.72 7.63
CA LEU A 6 10.85 -2.94 8.84
C LEU A 6 10.90 -4.41 9.27
N SER A 7 10.65 -4.67 10.56
CA SER A 7 10.32 -6.03 10.97
C SER A 7 8.97 -6.41 10.39
N LYS A 8 8.76 -7.71 10.14
CA LYS A 8 7.49 -8.23 9.63
C LYS A 8 6.29 -7.75 10.46
N THR A 9 6.41 -7.82 11.78
CA THR A 9 5.37 -7.38 12.72
C THR A 9 5.07 -5.89 12.57
N LEU A 10 6.10 -5.03 12.56
CA LEU A 10 5.91 -3.59 12.42
C LEU A 10 5.36 -3.21 11.05
N GLY A 11 5.82 -3.86 9.98
CA GLY A 11 5.31 -3.63 8.63
C GLY A 11 3.82 -3.93 8.52
N TRP A 12 3.35 -5.04 9.11
CA TRP A 12 1.92 -5.37 9.13
C TRP A 12 1.11 -4.41 9.99
N ILE A 13 1.60 -4.04 11.18
CA ILE A 13 0.92 -3.07 12.05
C ILE A 13 0.73 -1.74 11.31
N ILE A 14 1.78 -1.24 10.66
CA ILE A 14 1.71 0.03 9.93
C ILE A 14 0.78 -0.11 8.72
N LEU A 15 0.90 -1.19 7.94
CA LEU A 15 0.04 -1.42 6.77
C LEU A 15 -1.45 -1.49 7.16
N ILE A 16 -1.79 -2.18 8.25
CA ILE A 16 -3.16 -2.21 8.76
C ILE A 16 -3.64 -0.79 9.10
N GLY A 17 -2.81 -0.01 9.80
CA GLY A 17 -3.12 1.38 10.11
C GLY A 17 -3.38 2.22 8.86
N LEU A 18 -2.55 2.07 7.83
CA LEU A 18 -2.69 2.77 6.55
C LEU A 18 -3.97 2.37 5.80
N VAL A 19 -4.27 1.06 5.69
CA VAL A 19 -5.50 0.59 5.03
C VAL A 19 -6.77 1.08 5.74
N VAL A 20 -6.76 1.09 7.08
CA VAL A 20 -7.88 1.64 7.86
C VAL A 20 -7.99 3.14 7.67
N LEU A 21 -6.86 3.86 7.61
CA LEU A 21 -6.83 5.30 7.39
C LEU A 21 -7.40 5.65 6.02
N ASP A 22 -6.95 4.99 4.95
CA ASP A 22 -7.46 5.17 3.58
C ASP A 22 -8.98 4.92 3.49
N ALA A 23 -9.47 3.80 4.00
CA ALA A 23 -10.90 3.52 4.05
C ALA A 23 -11.68 4.56 4.88
N SER A 24 -11.08 5.07 5.97
CA SER A 24 -11.68 6.17 6.74
C SER A 24 -11.74 7.46 5.93
N LEU A 25 -10.67 7.81 5.21
CA LEU A 25 -10.64 8.99 4.34
C LEU A 25 -11.71 8.90 3.25
N ASP A 26 -11.92 7.72 2.66
CA ASP A 26 -12.99 7.51 1.66
C ASP A 26 -14.39 7.71 2.26
N VAL A 27 -14.63 7.20 3.47
CA VAL A 27 -15.90 7.39 4.19
C VAL A 27 -16.15 8.87 4.47
N PHE A 28 -15.18 9.58 5.03
CA PHE A 28 -15.37 10.96 5.50
C PHE A 28 -15.38 11.98 4.36
N PHE A 29 -14.52 11.82 3.35
CA PHE A 29 -14.32 12.86 2.32
C PHE A 29 -14.94 12.50 0.98
N ALA A 30 -14.97 11.22 0.62
CA ALA A 30 -15.53 10.75 -0.65
C ALA A 30 -16.92 10.12 -0.49
N LYS A 31 -17.48 10.10 0.73
CA LYS A 31 -18.80 9.53 1.06
C LYS A 31 -18.95 8.07 0.61
N GLY A 32 -17.86 7.29 0.64
CA GLY A 32 -17.87 5.88 0.24
C GLY A 32 -17.84 5.63 -1.27
N ARG A 33 -17.55 6.65 -2.10
CA ARG A 33 -17.44 6.50 -3.56
C ARG A 33 -16.37 5.50 -4.00
N GLY A 34 -15.41 5.15 -3.15
CA GLY A 34 -14.46 4.07 -3.42
C GLY A 34 -15.16 2.74 -3.72
N LEU A 35 -16.31 2.48 -3.11
CA LEU A 35 -17.14 1.29 -3.37
C LEU A 35 -17.82 1.31 -4.73
N GLU A 36 -18.00 2.48 -5.35
CA GLU A 36 -18.70 2.61 -6.63
C GLU A 36 -17.80 2.28 -7.84
N THR A 37 -16.52 1.97 -7.60
CA THR A 37 -15.59 1.60 -8.65
C THR A 37 -16.00 0.28 -9.33
N ASN A 38 -15.75 0.15 -10.63
CA ASN A 38 -16.12 -1.04 -11.41
C ASN A 38 -15.55 -2.36 -10.87
N ILE A 39 -14.49 -2.30 -10.04
CA ILE A 39 -13.83 -3.45 -9.44
C ILE A 39 -14.46 -3.80 -8.09
N LEU A 40 -14.73 -2.79 -7.25
CA LEU A 40 -15.23 -3.01 -5.88
C LEU A 40 -16.74 -3.08 -5.79
N LYS A 41 -17.48 -2.43 -6.69
CA LYS A 41 -18.95 -2.41 -6.68
C LYS A 41 -19.57 -3.81 -6.73
N PRO A 42 -19.17 -4.72 -7.63
CA PRO A 42 -19.74 -6.07 -7.66
C PRO A 42 -19.48 -6.85 -6.36
N VAL A 43 -18.33 -6.63 -5.73
CA VAL A 43 -17.95 -7.27 -4.46
C VAL A 43 -18.75 -6.67 -3.29
N ALA A 44 -18.91 -5.35 -3.28
CA ALA A 44 -19.70 -4.63 -2.28
C ALA A 44 -21.18 -5.04 -2.34
N ASP A 45 -21.75 -5.10 -3.54
CA ASP A 45 -23.13 -5.53 -3.79
C ASP A 45 -23.35 -6.99 -3.37
N LEU A 46 -22.42 -7.89 -3.72
CA LEU A 46 -22.47 -9.31 -3.34
C LEU A 46 -22.45 -9.50 -1.81
N LEU A 47 -21.69 -8.67 -1.11
CA LEU A 47 -21.52 -8.75 0.35
C LEU A 47 -22.51 -7.87 1.13
N GLY A 48 -23.36 -7.09 0.44
CA GLY A 48 -24.28 -6.13 1.05
C GLY A 48 -23.58 -5.02 1.84
N VAL A 49 -22.35 -4.65 1.45
CA VAL A 49 -21.52 -3.69 2.16
C VAL A 49 -21.71 -2.29 1.57
N ASN A 50 -22.12 -1.34 2.41
CA ASN A 50 -22.30 0.07 2.04
C ASN A 50 -21.22 1.00 2.63
N ASN A 51 -20.30 0.47 3.42
CA ASN A 51 -19.22 1.24 4.05
C ASN A 51 -17.85 0.61 3.72
N PRO A 52 -16.94 1.35 3.05
CA PRO A 52 -15.60 0.88 2.67
C PRO A 52 -14.80 0.24 3.81
N LEU A 53 -15.01 0.68 5.07
CA LEU A 53 -14.32 0.14 6.23
C LEU A 53 -14.55 -1.36 6.41
N PHE A 54 -15.72 -1.89 6.04
CA PHE A 54 -16.00 -3.32 6.15
C PHE A 54 -15.29 -4.16 5.08
N LEU A 55 -14.78 -3.55 4.00
CA LEU A 55 -13.94 -4.24 3.02
C LEU A 55 -12.47 -4.29 3.45
N THR A 56 -12.05 -3.55 4.48
CA THR A 56 -10.66 -3.54 4.94
C THR A 56 -10.09 -4.93 5.25
N PRO A 57 -10.81 -5.90 5.85
CA PRO A 57 -10.26 -7.25 6.06
C PRO A 57 -9.97 -7.97 4.74
N ILE A 58 -10.81 -7.78 3.72
CA ILE A 58 -10.63 -8.38 2.40
C ILE A 58 -9.41 -7.76 1.72
N VAL A 59 -9.26 -6.43 1.78
CA VAL A 59 -8.09 -5.73 1.26
C VAL A 59 -6.80 -6.20 1.93
N LEU A 60 -6.82 -6.41 3.26
CA LEU A 60 -5.68 -6.96 3.99
C LEU A 60 -5.33 -8.39 3.57
N VAL A 61 -6.33 -9.23 3.28
CA VAL A 61 -6.11 -10.57 2.71
C VAL A 61 -5.44 -10.47 1.34
N ILE A 62 -5.88 -9.54 0.48
CA ILE A 62 -5.24 -9.29 -0.81
C ILE A 62 -3.77 -8.89 -0.60
N PHE A 63 -3.50 -7.95 0.30
CA PHE A 63 -2.13 -7.55 0.61
C PHE A 63 -1.28 -8.70 1.15
N TYR A 64 -1.86 -9.59 1.96
CA TYR A 64 -1.16 -10.78 2.43
C TYR A 64 -0.66 -11.63 1.26
N PHE A 65 -1.52 -11.89 0.27
CA PHE A 65 -1.12 -12.62 -0.93
C PHE A 65 -0.12 -11.84 -1.78
N VAL A 66 -0.29 -10.53 -1.97
CA VAL A 66 0.68 -9.68 -2.70
C VAL A 66 2.06 -9.75 -2.07
N VAL A 67 2.17 -9.64 -0.73
CA VAL A 67 3.45 -9.77 -0.02
C VAL A 67 4.05 -11.15 -0.21
N LYS A 68 3.24 -12.20 -0.11
CA LYS A 68 3.70 -13.59 -0.28
C LYS A 68 4.19 -13.89 -1.69
N VAL A 69 3.40 -13.54 -2.70
CA VAL A 69 3.73 -13.74 -4.11
C VAL A 69 4.91 -12.86 -4.51
N GLY A 70 4.91 -11.59 -4.12
CA GLY A 70 6.01 -10.67 -4.38
C GLY A 70 7.33 -11.15 -3.77
N ALA A 71 7.30 -11.64 -2.53
CA ALA A 71 8.50 -12.19 -1.89
C ALA A 71 8.97 -13.49 -2.55
N TRP A 72 8.04 -14.32 -3.03
CA TRP A 72 8.38 -15.51 -3.81
C TRP A 72 9.04 -15.15 -5.14
N LEU A 73 8.52 -14.15 -5.87
CA LEU A 73 9.12 -13.63 -7.09
C LEU A 73 10.51 -13.06 -6.82
N ALA A 74 10.67 -12.23 -5.79
CA ALA A 74 11.94 -11.65 -5.38
C ALA A 74 12.99 -12.73 -5.03
N LYS A 75 12.58 -13.84 -4.40
CA LYS A 75 13.46 -14.97 -4.14
C LYS A 75 13.81 -15.76 -5.40
N LYS A 76 12.82 -16.01 -6.28
CA LYS A 76 12.95 -16.91 -7.43
C LYS A 76 13.63 -16.25 -8.62
N ILE A 77 13.32 -14.98 -8.89
CA ILE A 77 13.80 -14.23 -10.05
C ILE A 77 15.02 -13.40 -9.66
N ASP A 78 14.89 -12.55 -8.66
CA ASP A 78 15.92 -11.57 -8.27
C ASP A 78 16.98 -12.17 -7.33
N LYS A 79 16.81 -13.45 -6.96
CA LYS A 79 17.69 -14.24 -6.10
C LYS A 79 17.98 -13.54 -4.77
N ILE A 80 17.02 -12.80 -4.22
CA ILE A 80 17.16 -12.13 -2.92
C ILE A 80 17.07 -13.20 -1.81
N PRO A 81 18.17 -13.55 -1.13
CA PRO A 81 18.22 -14.76 -0.31
C PRO A 81 17.62 -14.54 1.09
N VAL A 82 17.52 -13.29 1.56
CA VAL A 82 17.17 -12.97 2.95
C VAL A 82 16.18 -11.81 3.01
N LYS A 83 15.12 -11.98 3.82
CA LYS A 83 14.12 -10.96 4.17
C LYS A 83 13.33 -10.36 2.99
N ALA A 84 13.06 -11.15 1.96
CA ALA A 84 12.27 -10.72 0.80
C ALA A 84 10.83 -10.30 1.17
N GLU A 85 10.20 -10.98 2.14
CA GLU A 85 8.86 -10.58 2.60
C GLU A 85 8.88 -9.21 3.28
N GLU A 86 9.85 -8.97 4.17
CA GLU A 86 9.99 -7.68 4.84
C GLU A 86 10.38 -6.55 3.88
N LEU A 87 11.17 -6.85 2.84
CA LEU A 87 11.48 -5.89 1.78
C LEU A 87 10.21 -5.46 1.03
N VAL A 88 9.45 -6.43 0.51
CA VAL A 88 8.19 -6.17 -0.21
C VAL A 88 7.18 -5.45 0.68
N LEU A 89 7.02 -5.91 1.93
CA LEU A 89 6.13 -5.28 2.90
C LEU A 89 6.54 -3.84 3.21
N THR A 90 7.84 -3.57 3.38
CA THR A 90 8.29 -2.19 3.66
C THR A 90 8.10 -1.29 2.44
N THR A 91 8.35 -1.79 1.22
CA THR A 91 8.08 -1.04 -0.01
C THR A 91 6.60 -0.71 -0.14
N LEU A 92 5.70 -1.67 0.14
CA LEU A 92 4.26 -1.44 0.17
C LEU A 92 3.87 -0.37 1.18
N VAL A 93 4.38 -0.45 2.41
CA VAL A 93 4.12 0.55 3.45
C VAL A 93 4.54 1.95 3.01
N ILE A 94 5.69 2.10 2.35
CA ILE A 94 6.17 3.39 1.87
C ILE A 94 5.27 3.93 0.77
N VAL A 95 4.96 3.11 -0.24
CA VAL A 95 4.11 3.50 -1.37
C VAL A 95 2.72 3.89 -0.88
N TYR A 96 2.10 3.06 -0.03
CA TYR A 96 0.77 3.31 0.49
C TYR A 96 0.76 4.51 1.44
N GLY A 97 1.78 4.66 2.29
CA GLY A 97 1.88 5.81 3.19
C GLY A 97 2.02 7.15 2.45
N ILE A 98 2.69 7.17 1.29
CA ILE A 98 2.78 8.37 0.45
C ILE A 98 1.45 8.64 -0.26
N PHE A 99 0.74 7.59 -0.66
CA PHE A 99 -0.60 7.71 -1.21
C PHE A 99 -1.58 8.32 -0.18
N ASP A 100 -1.61 7.78 1.05
CA ASP A 100 -2.46 8.30 2.13
C ASP A 100 -2.10 9.75 2.47
N LEU A 101 -0.81 10.08 2.52
CA LEU A 101 -0.36 11.44 2.76
C LEU A 101 -0.84 12.38 1.65
N TRP A 102 -0.79 11.94 0.39
CA TRP A 102 -1.35 12.71 -0.72
C TRP A 102 -2.87 12.89 -0.59
N LEU A 103 -3.63 11.85 -0.23
CA LEU A 103 -5.06 11.97 0.03
C LEU A 103 -5.34 13.01 1.11
N ILE A 104 -4.57 12.99 2.21
CA ILE A 104 -4.67 14.00 3.27
C ILE A 104 -4.39 15.40 2.71
N LEU A 105 -3.34 15.58 1.89
CA LEU A 105 -3.04 16.86 1.26
C LEU A 105 -4.17 17.36 0.35
N VAL A 106 -4.77 16.48 -0.44
CA VAL A 106 -5.87 16.83 -1.34
C VAL A 106 -7.14 17.17 -0.56
N TYR A 107 -7.52 16.35 0.41
CA TYR A 107 -8.79 16.51 1.14
C TYR A 107 -8.75 17.54 2.26
N PHE A 108 -7.68 17.59 3.06
CA PHE A 108 -7.58 18.53 4.19
C PHE A 108 -6.96 19.87 3.80
N PHE A 109 -5.91 19.85 2.99
CA PHE A 109 -5.13 21.05 2.65
C PHE A 109 -5.53 21.66 1.30
N ASN A 110 -6.56 21.11 0.63
CA ASN A 110 -7.03 21.51 -0.70
C ASN A 110 -5.89 21.63 -1.72
N PHE A 111 -4.93 20.71 -1.69
CA PHE A 111 -3.82 20.69 -2.63
C PHE A 111 -4.33 20.54 -4.08
N THR A 112 -3.93 21.48 -4.95
CA THR A 112 -4.52 21.62 -6.29
C THR A 112 -3.70 21.05 -7.43
N LEU A 113 -2.39 20.88 -7.25
CA LEU A 113 -1.46 20.54 -8.33
C LEU A 113 -1.71 19.15 -8.93
N PHE A 114 -1.98 18.16 -8.08
CA PHE A 114 -2.22 16.78 -8.50
C PHE A 114 -3.50 16.27 -7.85
N LYS A 115 -4.68 16.70 -8.30
CA LYS A 115 -5.97 16.17 -7.77
C LYS A 115 -6.36 14.82 -8.36
N ASN A 116 -5.86 14.49 -9.55
CA ASN A 116 -6.14 13.22 -10.18
C ASN A 116 -5.11 12.15 -9.74
N HIS A 117 -5.59 11.10 -9.07
CA HIS A 117 -4.75 10.01 -8.56
C HIS A 117 -3.94 9.30 -9.65
N TYR A 118 -4.39 9.32 -10.92
CA TYR A 118 -3.63 8.71 -12.03
C TYR A 118 -2.24 9.35 -12.22
N TYR A 119 -2.09 10.66 -11.92
CA TYR A 119 -0.79 11.32 -11.98
C TYR A 119 0.15 10.90 -10.85
N LEU A 120 -0.40 10.37 -9.76
CA LEU A 120 0.36 9.89 -8.63
C LEU A 120 0.93 8.49 -8.87
N ILE A 121 0.30 7.68 -9.73
CA ILE A 121 0.74 6.30 -10.03
C ILE A 121 2.20 6.27 -10.49
N PRO A 122 2.65 7.04 -11.51
CA PRO A 122 4.06 7.06 -11.92
C PRO A 122 5.01 7.47 -10.78
N ILE A 123 4.61 8.43 -9.96
CA ILE A 123 5.42 8.92 -8.83
C ILE A 123 5.60 7.81 -7.80
N LEU A 124 4.52 7.11 -7.44
CA LEU A 124 4.55 5.98 -6.51
C LEU A 124 5.40 4.81 -7.02
N ILE A 125 5.33 4.52 -8.32
CA ILE A 125 6.17 3.50 -8.95
C ILE A 125 7.65 3.88 -8.81
N VAL A 126 8.02 5.12 -9.13
CA VAL A 126 9.40 5.61 -9.00
C VAL A 126 9.89 5.48 -7.57
N ILE A 127 9.07 5.86 -6.59
CA ILE A 127 9.43 5.78 -5.17
C ILE A 127 9.61 4.32 -4.74
N GLY A 128 8.67 3.45 -5.11
CA GLY A 128 8.74 2.01 -4.81
C GLY A 128 9.99 1.34 -5.37
N ILE A 129 10.32 1.62 -6.64
CA ILE A 129 11.52 1.09 -7.30
C ILE A 129 12.79 1.65 -6.66
N THR A 130 12.85 2.97 -6.44
CA THR A 130 14.05 3.63 -5.88
C THR A 130 14.35 3.09 -4.48
N TYR A 131 13.33 2.99 -3.63
CA TYR A 131 13.49 2.42 -2.30
C TYR A 131 13.86 0.93 -2.36
N GLY A 132 13.16 0.14 -3.18
CA GLY A 132 13.41 -1.29 -3.34
C GLY A 132 14.87 -1.57 -3.73
N TRP A 133 15.36 -0.85 -4.74
CA TRP A 133 16.74 -0.95 -5.22
C TRP A 133 17.76 -0.56 -4.15
N TRP A 134 17.52 0.54 -3.43
CA TRP A 134 18.40 0.96 -2.34
C TRP A 134 18.46 -0.06 -1.20
N ALA A 135 17.29 -0.54 -0.75
CA ALA A 135 17.18 -1.49 0.36
C ALA A 135 17.79 -2.85 0.01
N GLU A 136 17.57 -3.33 -1.21
CA GLU A 136 18.21 -4.54 -1.74
C GLU A 136 19.73 -4.43 -1.73
N ASN A 137 20.28 -3.34 -2.27
CA ASN A 137 21.73 -3.09 -2.26
C ASN A 137 22.33 -3.06 -0.85
N LYS A 138 21.59 -2.51 0.13
CA LYS A 138 22.00 -2.52 1.53
C LYS A 138 21.94 -3.90 2.18
N LEU A 139 21.02 -4.76 1.73
CA LEU A 139 20.89 -6.14 2.22
C LEU A 139 21.93 -7.07 1.60
N LYS A 140 22.30 -6.87 0.33
CA LYS A 140 23.36 -7.64 -0.37
C LYS A 140 24.78 -7.29 0.09
N LYS A 141 25.00 -6.08 0.61
CA LYS A 141 26.30 -5.62 1.16
C LYS A 141 26.56 -6.06 2.60
N LYS A 142 25.66 -6.85 3.20
CA LYS A 142 25.82 -7.46 4.53
C LYS A 142 26.12 -8.93 4.39
#